data_AF-A0A327RI89-F1
#
_entry.id   AF-A0A327RI89-F1
#
_cell.length_a   1.000
_cell.length_b   1.000
_cell.length_c   1.000
_cell.angle_alpha   90.00
_cell.angle_beta   90.00
_cell.angle_gamma   90.00
#
_symmetry.space_group_name_H-M   'P 1'
#
loop_
_entity.id
_entity.type
_entity.pdbx_description
1 polymer ?
#
loop_
_entity_poly.entity_id
_entity_poly.type
_entity_poly.pdbx_seq_one_letter_code
_entity_poly.pdbx_strand_id
1 'polypeptide(L)' 'MFENSILYYIFILIGAGIAIYANANEEQNLLVLIIGIVILMFGVFKLQATIPSKKEKESFVESEPIDEEE' A
#
# COMPACT_ATOMS: atom_id res chain seq x y z
N MET A 1 0.32 10.78 -18.66
CA MET A 1 0.23 10.96 -17.20
C MET A 1 0.62 9.64 -16.57
N PHE A 2 1.92 9.34 -16.51
CA PHE A 2 2.37 8.08 -15.90
C PHE A 2 2.33 8.29 -14.40
N GLU A 3 1.34 7.69 -13.75
CA GLU A 3 1.19 7.75 -12.31
C GLU A 3 2.42 7.08 -11.67
N ASN A 4 3.09 7.80 -10.77
CA ASN A 4 4.34 7.41 -10.11
C ASN A 4 4.23 6.12 -9.24
N SER A 5 3.07 5.46 -9.25
CA SER A 5 2.80 4.17 -8.58
C SER A 5 3.60 3.02 -9.18
N ILE A 6 4.09 3.13 -10.42
CA ILE A 6 4.83 2.07 -11.12
C ILE A 6 6.10 1.64 -10.36
N LEU A 7 6.73 2.58 -9.65
CA LEU A 7 7.93 2.32 -8.87
C LEU A 7 7.64 1.32 -7.73
N TYR A 8 6.50 1.44 -7.05
CA TYR A 8 6.14 0.51 -5.97
C TYR A 8 5.87 -0.90 -6.50
N TYR A 9 5.23 -1.02 -7.66
CA TYR A 9 5.02 -2.32 -8.30
C TYR A 9 6.33 -2.99 -8.72
N ILE A 10 7.32 -2.22 -9.20
CA ILE A 10 8.66 -2.73 -9.52
C ILE A 10 9.35 -3.23 -8.24
N PHE A 11 9.26 -2.49 -7.12
CA PHE A 11 9.79 -2.91 -5.83
C PHE A 11 9.17 -4.22 -5.34
N ILE A 12 7.85 -4.39 -5.50
CA ILE A 12 7.14 -5.63 -5.14
C ILE A 12 7.61 -6.80 -6.01
N LEU A 13 7.72 -6.61 -7.33
CA LEU A 13 8.19 -7.66 -8.25
C LEU A 13 9.63 -8.10 -7.94
N ILE A 14 10.53 -7.15 -7.69
CA ILE A 14 11.93 -7.45 -7.36
C ILE A 14 12.01 -8.16 -6.00
N GLY A 15 11.33 -7.65 -4.97
CA GLY A 15 11.29 -8.29 -3.66
C GLY A 15 10.73 -9.71 -3.69
N ALA A 16 9.70 -9.94 -4.50
CA ALA A 16 9.10 -11.26 -4.70
C ALA A 16 10.08 -12.22 -5.37
N GLY A 17 10.76 -11.78 -6.43
CA GLY A 17 11.78 -12.58 -7.10
C GLY A 17 12.93 -12.98 -6.18
N ILE A 18 13.43 -12.03 -5.37
CA ILE A 18 14.51 -12.28 -4.40
C ILE A 18 14.07 -13.26 -3.32
N ALA A 19 12.86 -13.10 -2.76
CA ALA A 19 12.35 -14.01 -1.73
C ALA A 19 12.15 -15.43 -2.25
N ILE A 20 11.59 -15.57 -3.46
CA ILE A 20 11.42 -16.88 -4.12
C ILE A 20 12.79 -17.51 -4.38
N TYR A 21 13.75 -16.75 -4.93
CA TYR A 21 15.10 -17.24 -5.21
C TYR A 21 15.85 -17.68 -3.93
N ALA A 22 15.75 -16.88 -2.87
CA ALA A 22 16.40 -17.19 -1.59
C ALA A 22 15.79 -18.42 -0.90
N ASN A 23 14.50 -18.68 -1.13
CA ASN A 23 13.78 -19.83 -0.57
C ASN A 23 13.88 -21.11 -1.44
N ALA A 24 14.22 -20.98 -2.73
CA ALA A 24 14.24 -22.10 -3.67
C ALA A 24 15.48 -23.00 -3.57
N ASN A 25 16.54 -22.55 -2.87
CA ASN A 25 17.74 -23.35 -2.65
C ASN A 25 17.61 -24.25 -1.42
N GLU A 26 18.23 -25.43 -1.44
CA GLU A 26 18.28 -26.35 -0.29
C GLU A 26 18.96 -25.71 0.93
N GLU A 27 20.03 -24.94 0.68
CA GLU A 27 20.60 -24.02 1.67
C GLU A 27 19.91 -22.67 1.56
N GLN A 28 18.77 -22.54 2.23
CA GLN A 28 18.04 -21.27 2.31
C GLN A 28 18.96 -20.21 2.93
N ASN A 29 19.29 -19.20 2.14
CA ASN A 29 20.10 -18.10 2.62
C ASN A 29 19.19 -17.17 3.44
N LEU A 30 18.96 -17.53 4.71
CA LEU A 30 17.97 -16.94 5.61
C LEU A 30 18.07 -15.41 5.67
N LEU A 31 19.30 -14.88 5.61
CA LEU A 31 19.55 -13.44 5.62
C LEU A 31 18.99 -12.78 4.36
N VAL A 32 19.24 -13.36 3.18
CA VAL A 32 18.71 -12.87 1.90
C VAL A 32 17.19 -13.02 1.84
N LEU A 33 16.64 -14.10 2.40
CA LEU A 33 15.20 -14.33 2.48
C LEU A 33 14.50 -13.26 3.33
N ILE A 34 15.03 -12.99 4.53
CA ILE A 34 14.49 -11.94 5.41
C ILE A 34 14.55 -10.58 4.71
N ILE A 35 15.67 -10.24 4.06
CA ILE A 35 15.79 -8.98 3.31
C ILE A 35 14.75 -8.92 2.19
N GLY A 36 14.56 -9.99 1.42
CA GLY A 36 13.56 -10.05 0.35
C GLY A 36 12.14 -9.81 0.86
N ILE A 37 11.77 -10.45 1.97
CA ILE A 37 10.45 -10.27 2.60
C ILE A 37 10.27 -8.85 3.14
N VAL A 38 11.29 -8.27 3.80
CA VAL A 38 11.22 -6.89 4.33
C VAL A 38 11.04 -5.88 3.20
N ILE A 39 11.79 -6.03 2.10
CA ILE A 39 11.66 -5.17 0.91
C ILE A 39 10.27 -5.32 0.28
N LEU A 40 9.78 -6.56 0.17
CA LEU A 40 8.45 -6.84 -0.38
C LEU A 40 7.34 -6.23 0.49
N MET A 41 7.39 -6.44 1.81
CA MET A 41 6.46 -5.84 2.76
C MET A 41 6.48 -4.30 2.70
N PHE A 42 7.66 -3.70 2.58
CA PHE A 42 7.78 -2.25 2.44
C PHE A 42 7.16 -1.75 1.13
N GLY A 43 7.38 -2.45 0.01
CA GLY A 43 6.78 -2.13 -1.28
C GLY A 43 5.24 -2.20 -1.23
N VAL A 44 4.69 -3.26 -0.63
CA VAL A 44 3.25 -3.43 -0.44
C VAL A 44 2.68 -2.35 0.49
N PHE A 45 3.36 -2.06 1.61
CA PHE A 45 2.94 -1.04 2.56
C PHE A 45 2.87 0.35 1.90
N LYS A 46 3.89 0.72 1.14
CA LYS A 46 3.94 2.01 0.42
C LYS A 46 2.86 2.09 -0.66
N LEU A 47 2.59 0.98 -1.36
CA LEU A 47 1.51 0.91 -2.33
C LEU A 47 0.16 1.17 -1.65
N GLN A 48 -0.14 0.49 -0.54
CA GLN A 48 -1.38 0.70 0.20
C GLN A 48 -1.52 2.12 0.76
N ALA A 49 -0.44 2.70 1.29
CA ALA A 49 -0.45 4.07 1.82
C ALA A 49 -0.60 5.15 0.73
N THR A 50 -0.25 4.85 -0.53
CA THR A 50 -0.38 5.78 -1.65
C THR A 50 -1.80 5.81 -2.21
N ILE A 51 -2.57 4.72 -2.07
CA ILE A 51 -3.98 4.70 -2.45
C ILE A 51 -4.70 5.73 -1.56
N PRO A 52 -5.19 6.85 -2.13
CA PRO A 52 -5.86 7.86 -1.33
C PRO A 52 -7.09 7.21 -0.71
N SER A 53 -7.08 7.06 0.61
CA SER A 53 -8.28 6.71 1.36
C SER A 53 -9.37 7.66 0.91
N LYS A 54 -10.49 7.13 0.40
CA LYS A 54 -11.69 7.93 0.13
C LYS A 54 -12.00 8.69 1.41
N LYS A 55 -11.54 9.95 1.53
CA LYS A 55 -12.16 10.90 2.44
C LYS A 55 -13.59 10.96 1.97
N GLU A 56 -14.48 10.50 2.85
CA GLU A 56 -15.91 10.70 2.73
C GLU A 56 -16.14 12.10 2.19
N LYS A 57 -16.89 12.17 1.08
CA LYS A 57 -17.53 13.41 0.68
C LYS A 57 -18.22 13.96 1.92
N GLU A 58 -17.87 15.17 2.33
CA GLU A 58 -18.59 15.92 3.36
C GLU A 58 -20.09 15.74 3.10
N SER A 59 -20.76 15.04 4.02
CA SER A 59 -22.20 14.99 4.07
C SER A 59 -22.66 16.38 4.50
N PHE A 60 -22.94 17.24 3.53
CA PHE A 60 -23.74 18.45 3.74
C PHE A 60 -25.10 18.01 4.29
N VAL A 61 -25.22 17.97 5.61
CA VAL A 61 -26.53 18.00 6.26
C VAL A 61 -26.90 19.48 6.30
N GLU A 62 -27.64 19.91 5.29
CA GLU A 62 -28.36 21.19 5.32
C GLU A 62 -29.36 21.09 6.48
N SER A 63 -29.04 21.66 7.64
CA SER A 63 -29.99 21.75 8.74
C SER A 63 -31.09 22.74 8.36
N GLU A 64 -32.33 22.27 8.25
CA GLU A 64 -33.50 23.12 8.03
C GLU A 64 -33.57 24.20 9.11
N PRO A 65 -33.89 25.47 8.78
CA PRO A 65 -34.06 26.51 9.78
C PRO A 65 -35.24 26.14 10.68
N ILE A 66 -34.99 26.13 11.98
CA ILE A 66 -36.02 25.95 12.99
C ILE A 66 -36.77 27.28 13.05
N ASP A 67 -37.98 27.33 12.50
CA ASP A 67 -38.87 28.46 12.69
C ASP A 67 -39.22 28.54 14.19
N GLU A 68 -38.68 29.55 14.87
CA GLU A 68 -39.06 29.92 16.24
C GLU A 68 -40.52 30.40 16.20
N GLU A 69 -41.47 29.51 16.49
CA GLU A 69 -42.85 29.91 16.82
C GLU A 69 -42.89 30.52 18.23
N GLU A 70 -43.53 31.68 18.28
CA GLU A 70 -43.63 32.74 19.31
C GLU A 70 -44.01 32.31 20.75
#